data_AF-A0A0G2HZV2-F1
#
_entry.id   AF-A0A0G2HZV2-F1
#
_cell.length_a   1.000
_cell.length_b   1.000
_cell.length_c   1.000
_cell.angle_alpha   90.00
_cell.angle_beta   90.00
_cell.angle_gamma   90.00
#
_symmetry.space_group_name_H-M   'P 1'
#
loop_
_entity.id
_entity.type
_entity.pdbx_description
1 polymer ?
#
loop_
_entity_poly.entity_id
_entity_poly.type
_entity_poly.pdbx_seq_one_letter_code
_entity_poly.pdbx_strand_id
1 'polypeptide(L)'
;MPAFLKQLKDLGFAGVQNFPTVGLIDGQFRANLEETGMSYDQEVEVIRLAREMDMLTTPYVFNLEESKKMAEAGADILVAHMGLTSSGSIGASSGKTLDECVKLIQEIQEAAVKIKEDVIVLCHGGPIAAPDDAKYVLERVKGVHGFYGASSMERLPVEEAITNITKSFKGLKPSS
;
A
#
# COMPACT_ATOMS: atom_id res chain seq x y z
N MET A 1 5.89 19.46 10.91
CA MET A 1 6.18 18.04 10.63
C MET A 1 7.33 17.47 11.48
N PRO A 2 8.52 18.09 11.59
CA PRO A 2 9.66 17.48 12.29
C PRO A 2 9.39 17.10 13.76
N ALA A 3 8.67 17.94 14.50
CA ALA A 3 8.29 17.65 15.89
C ALA A 3 7.41 16.40 16.03
N PHE A 4 6.52 16.15 15.06
CA PHE A 4 5.65 14.98 15.08
C PHE A 4 6.40 13.69 14.71
N LEU A 5 7.27 13.74 13.70
CA LEU A 5 8.16 12.62 13.38
C LEU A 5 9.08 12.26 14.56
N LYS A 6 9.60 13.29 15.26
CA LYS A 6 10.38 13.07 16.48
C LYS A 6 9.55 12.36 17.56
N GLN A 7 8.31 12.82 17.77
CA GLN A 7 7.41 12.18 18.72
C GLN A 7 7.16 10.70 18.38
N LEU A 8 6.93 10.37 17.10
CA LEU A 8 6.77 8.98 16.67
C LEU A 8 8.03 8.14 16.94
N LYS A 9 9.21 8.69 16.64
CA LYS A 9 10.49 8.03 16.93
C LYS A 9 10.70 7.83 18.43
N ASP A 10 10.42 8.84 19.25
CA ASP A 10 10.51 8.77 20.72
C ASP A 10 9.53 7.74 21.32
N LEU A 11 8.37 7.53 20.68
CA LEU A 11 7.40 6.49 21.06
C LEU A 11 7.87 5.06 20.71
N GLY A 12 8.91 4.92 19.89
CA GLY A 12 9.49 3.64 19.50
C GLY A 12 9.02 3.10 18.14
N PHE A 13 8.36 3.92 17.30
CA PHE A 13 8.10 3.51 15.93
C PHE A 13 9.40 3.41 15.13
N ALA A 14 9.61 2.28 14.47
CA ALA A 14 10.80 2.07 13.63
C ALA A 14 10.77 2.92 12.34
N GLY A 15 9.58 3.35 11.90
CA GLY A 15 9.40 3.96 10.61
C GLY A 15 8.03 4.60 10.40
N VAL A 16 7.81 5.10 9.18
CA VAL A 16 6.57 5.75 8.75
C VAL A 16 6.17 5.33 7.33
N GLN A 17 4.87 5.47 7.06
CA GLN A 17 4.24 5.35 5.75
C GLN A 17 3.27 6.53 5.59
N ASN A 18 3.12 7.05 4.37
CA ASN A 18 2.13 8.07 4.03
C ASN A 18 0.73 7.44 3.99
N PHE A 19 0.12 7.27 5.16
CA PHE A 19 -1.27 6.85 5.25
C PHE A 19 -1.99 7.61 6.37
N PRO A 20 -3.15 8.26 6.12
CA PRO A 20 -3.87 8.34 4.83
C PRO A 20 -3.07 9.06 3.73
N THR A 21 -3.39 8.76 2.47
CA THR A 21 -2.73 9.36 1.29
C THR A 21 -3.74 9.91 0.29
N VAL A 22 -3.46 11.10 -0.25
CA VAL A 22 -4.22 11.69 -1.35
C VAL A 22 -4.02 10.94 -2.67
N GLY A 23 -3.03 10.05 -2.75
CA GLY A 23 -2.80 9.15 -3.88
C GLY A 23 -3.98 8.21 -4.17
N LEU A 24 -4.82 7.93 -3.17
CA LEU A 24 -6.08 7.18 -3.34
C LEU A 24 -7.26 8.04 -3.80
N ILE A 25 -7.09 9.35 -3.90
CA ILE A 25 -8.13 10.31 -4.30
C ILE A 25 -7.87 10.70 -5.77
N ASP A 26 -8.93 10.73 -6.57
CA ASP A 26 -8.88 11.05 -8.00
C ASP A 26 -9.89 12.16 -8.41
N GLY A 27 -9.95 12.42 -9.72
CA GLY A 27 -10.88 13.36 -10.33
C GLY A 27 -10.70 14.82 -9.90
N GLN A 28 -11.77 15.60 -10.04
CA GLN A 28 -11.78 17.02 -9.67
C GLN A 28 -11.49 17.24 -8.18
N PHE A 29 -11.90 16.29 -7.33
CA PHE A 29 -11.63 16.41 -5.90
C PHE A 29 -10.14 16.34 -5.61
N ARG A 30 -9.41 15.38 -6.22
CA ARG A 30 -7.95 15.34 -6.13
C ARG A 30 -7.30 16.63 -6.64
N ALA A 31 -7.72 17.14 -7.79
CA ALA A 31 -7.18 18.38 -8.34
C ALA A 31 -7.34 19.56 -7.36
N ASN A 32 -8.51 19.70 -6.74
CA ASN A 32 -8.76 20.74 -5.75
C ASN A 32 -7.87 20.58 -4.50
N LEU A 33 -7.60 19.35 -4.03
CA LEU A 33 -6.72 19.10 -2.90
C LEU A 33 -5.27 19.51 -3.22
N GLU A 34 -4.78 19.15 -4.41
CA GLU A 34 -3.44 19.54 -4.89
C GLU A 34 -3.30 21.07 -4.97
N GLU A 35 -4.30 21.76 -5.53
CA GLU A 35 -4.30 23.23 -5.69
C GLU A 35 -4.42 24.00 -4.36
N THR A 36 -4.95 23.37 -3.31
CA THR A 36 -5.20 24.01 -2.00
C THR A 36 -4.20 23.60 -0.92
N GLY A 37 -3.12 22.92 -1.29
CA GLY A 37 -2.02 22.59 -0.38
C GLY A 37 -2.27 21.34 0.46
N MET A 38 -2.99 20.36 -0.08
CA MET A 38 -3.09 18.97 0.41
C MET A 38 -2.57 18.04 -0.70
N SER A 39 -1.30 18.19 -1.05
CA SER A 39 -0.69 17.56 -2.22
C SER A 39 0.09 16.30 -1.88
N TYR A 40 0.24 15.40 -2.85
CA TYR A 40 1.13 14.25 -2.69
C TYR A 40 2.59 14.68 -2.46
N ASP A 41 3.00 15.84 -2.98
CA ASP A 41 4.35 16.39 -2.74
C ASP A 41 4.62 16.70 -1.26
N GLN A 42 3.59 17.02 -0.48
CA GLN A 42 3.74 17.13 0.97
C GLN A 42 3.96 15.78 1.64
N GLU A 43 3.38 14.70 1.11
CA GLU A 43 3.66 13.34 1.58
C GLU A 43 5.10 12.94 1.27
N VAL A 44 5.61 13.27 0.08
CA VAL A 44 7.01 13.07 -0.30
C VAL A 44 7.95 13.79 0.67
N GLU A 45 7.63 15.05 1.00
CA GLU A 45 8.43 15.84 1.94
C GLU A 45 8.45 15.23 3.35
N VAL A 46 7.34 14.65 3.82
CA VAL A 46 7.29 13.91 5.10
C VAL A 46 8.23 12.72 5.08
N ILE A 47 8.25 11.96 3.98
CA ILE A 47 9.14 10.80 3.82
C ILE A 47 10.61 11.23 3.81
N ARG A 48 10.94 12.31 3.08
CA ARG A 48 12.29 12.88 3.06
C ARG A 48 12.77 13.24 4.47
N LEU A 49 11.93 13.97 5.23
CA LEU A 49 12.24 14.34 6.61
C LEU A 49 12.38 13.13 7.53
N ALA A 50 11.53 12.11 7.38
CA ALA A 50 11.63 10.88 8.17
C ALA A 50 12.94 10.13 7.86
N ARG A 51 13.36 10.11 6.59
CA ARG A 51 14.61 9.49 6.18
C ARG A 51 15.84 10.23 6.74
N GLU A 52 15.83 11.55 6.74
CA GLU A 52 16.87 12.40 7.38
C GLU A 52 16.97 12.15 8.88
N MET A 53 15.85 11.78 9.51
CA MET A 53 15.79 11.40 10.92
C MET A 53 16.15 9.94 11.18
N ASP A 54 16.64 9.20 10.18
CA ASP A 54 16.98 7.78 10.27
C ASP A 54 15.82 6.94 10.80
N MET A 55 14.64 7.15 10.21
CA MET A 55 13.47 6.29 10.37
C MET A 55 13.31 5.46 9.10
N LEU A 56 12.86 4.20 9.24
CA LEU A 56 12.48 3.39 8.09
C LEU A 56 11.32 4.06 7.34
N THR A 57 11.39 4.10 6.02
CA THR A 57 10.37 4.74 5.19
C THR A 57 9.80 3.77 4.17
N THR A 58 8.48 3.59 4.22
CA THR A 58 7.79 2.59 3.38
C THR A 58 6.58 3.16 2.62
N PRO A 59 6.71 4.28 1.87
CA PRO A 59 5.57 4.96 1.28
C PRO A 59 4.82 4.16 0.22
N TYR A 60 3.53 4.48 0.09
CA TYR A 60 2.71 4.13 -1.07
C TYR A 60 2.99 5.06 -2.26
N VAL A 61 3.12 4.45 -3.43
CA VAL A 61 3.26 5.13 -4.73
C VAL A 61 2.23 4.55 -5.71
N PHE A 62 1.63 5.40 -6.54
CA PHE A 62 0.51 5.02 -7.40
C PHE A 62 0.85 5.07 -8.90
N ASN A 63 1.95 5.72 -9.26
CA ASN A 63 2.42 5.87 -10.64
C ASN A 63 3.93 6.07 -10.74
N LEU A 64 4.43 6.12 -11.98
CA LEU A 64 5.84 6.32 -12.32
C LEU A 64 6.45 7.58 -11.66
N GLU A 65 5.75 8.71 -11.70
CA GLU A 65 6.28 9.99 -11.22
C GLU A 65 6.36 10.02 -9.68
N GLU A 66 5.35 9.50 -9.00
CA GLU A 66 5.37 9.35 -7.55
C GLU A 66 6.46 8.36 -7.09
N SER A 67 6.70 7.29 -7.85
CA SER A 67 7.82 6.37 -7.62
C SER A 67 9.16 7.10 -7.65
N LYS A 68 9.38 7.94 -8.67
CA LYS A 68 10.60 8.75 -8.77
C LYS A 68 10.76 9.69 -7.59
N LYS A 69 9.72 10.46 -7.25
CA LYS A 69 9.74 11.42 -6.14
C LYS A 69 10.06 10.76 -4.80
N MET A 70 9.46 9.59 -4.52
CA MET A 70 9.73 8.87 -3.28
C MET A 70 11.12 8.23 -3.26
N ALA A 71 11.63 7.75 -4.41
CA ALA A 71 13.00 7.28 -4.52
C ALA A 71 14.01 8.42 -4.30
N GLU A 72 13.78 9.60 -4.87
CA GLU A 72 14.58 10.82 -4.67
C GLU A 72 14.55 11.31 -3.21
N ALA A 73 13.40 11.15 -2.54
CA ALA A 73 13.26 11.41 -1.11
C ALA A 73 14.04 10.43 -0.21
N GLY A 74 14.61 9.37 -0.80
CA GLY A 74 15.43 8.38 -0.09
C GLY A 74 14.62 7.25 0.56
N ALA A 75 13.41 6.98 0.08
CA ALA A 75 12.58 5.90 0.59
C ALA A 75 13.34 4.56 0.63
N ASP A 76 13.21 3.83 1.74
CA ASP A 76 13.86 2.51 1.88
C ASP A 76 13.05 1.42 1.16
N ILE A 77 11.72 1.54 1.23
CA ILE A 77 10.77 0.65 0.56
C ILE A 77 9.72 1.47 -0.20
N LEU A 78 9.42 1.11 -1.45
CA LEU A 78 8.26 1.62 -2.18
C LEU A 78 7.18 0.56 -2.27
N VAL A 79 5.96 0.93 -1.89
CA VAL A 79 4.80 0.06 -1.98
C VAL A 79 3.92 0.50 -3.15
N ALA A 80 4.00 -0.23 -4.26
CA ALA A 80 3.20 0.03 -5.46
C ALA A 80 1.72 -0.29 -5.18
N HIS A 81 0.90 0.74 -5.03
CA HIS A 81 -0.48 0.64 -4.58
C HIS A 81 -1.46 0.64 -5.75
N MET A 82 -2.18 -0.47 -5.94
CA MET A 82 -3.07 -0.69 -7.09
C MET A 82 -4.53 -0.25 -6.87
N GLY A 83 -4.76 0.65 -5.90
CA GLY A 83 -6.10 1.06 -5.45
C GLY A 83 -6.70 0.18 -4.35
N LEU A 84 -7.96 0.42 -4.03
CA LEU A 84 -8.68 -0.29 -2.96
C LEU A 84 -8.81 -1.79 -3.25
N THR A 85 -8.64 -2.63 -2.23
CA THR A 85 -8.75 -4.08 -2.37
C THR A 85 -10.18 -4.50 -2.73
N SER A 86 -10.33 -5.26 -3.81
CA SER A 86 -11.63 -5.60 -4.41
C SER A 86 -12.38 -6.78 -3.74
N SER A 87 -11.81 -7.40 -2.69
CA SER A 87 -12.34 -8.64 -2.07
C SER A 87 -13.02 -8.44 -0.71
N GLY A 88 -13.81 -9.44 -0.31
CA GLY A 88 -14.60 -9.44 0.93
C GLY A 88 -15.98 -8.79 0.76
N SER A 89 -16.73 -8.66 1.86
CA SER A 89 -18.10 -8.10 1.83
C SER A 89 -18.16 -6.58 1.57
N ILE A 90 -17.02 -5.90 1.68
CA ILE A 90 -16.87 -4.43 1.53
C ILE A 90 -15.83 -4.03 0.48
N GLY A 91 -15.45 -4.96 -0.41
CA GLY A 91 -14.47 -4.71 -1.47
C GLY A 91 -15.00 -3.77 -2.57
N ALA A 92 -14.10 -3.01 -3.19
CA ALA A 92 -14.45 -2.15 -4.32
C ALA A 92 -14.85 -3.00 -5.55
N SER A 93 -15.98 -2.67 -6.18
CA SER A 93 -16.50 -3.37 -7.36
C SER A 93 -15.85 -2.91 -8.68
N SER A 94 -15.23 -1.74 -8.68
CA SER A 94 -14.40 -1.21 -9.76
C SER A 94 -12.92 -1.30 -9.36
N GLY A 95 -12.05 -1.63 -10.31
CA GLY A 95 -10.63 -1.78 -10.03
C GLY A 95 -9.82 -2.19 -11.25
N LYS A 96 -8.50 -2.20 -11.08
CA LYS A 96 -7.56 -2.71 -12.08
C LYS A 96 -7.69 -4.23 -12.17
N THR A 97 -7.42 -4.78 -13.34
CA THR A 97 -7.15 -6.21 -13.53
C THR A 97 -5.74 -6.57 -13.04
N LEU A 98 -5.48 -7.85 -12.75
CA LEU A 98 -4.14 -8.30 -12.36
C LEU A 98 -3.08 -7.98 -13.43
N ASP A 99 -3.43 -8.07 -14.72
CA ASP A 99 -2.51 -7.75 -15.81
C ASP A 99 -2.19 -6.25 -15.89
N GLU A 100 -3.15 -5.39 -15.60
CA GLU A 100 -2.90 -3.95 -15.47
C GLU A 100 -2.02 -3.64 -14.26
N CYS A 101 -2.20 -4.37 -13.15
CA CYS A 101 -1.31 -4.26 -11.99
C CYS A 101 0.12 -4.67 -12.34
N VAL A 102 0.32 -5.81 -13.02
CA VAL A 102 1.66 -6.25 -13.45
C VAL A 102 2.37 -5.16 -14.26
N LYS A 103 1.69 -4.55 -15.23
CA LYS A 103 2.26 -3.48 -16.06
C LYS A 103 2.65 -2.27 -15.22
N LEU A 104 1.74 -1.77 -14.40
CA LEU A 104 1.98 -0.56 -13.60
C LEU A 104 3.06 -0.77 -12.52
N ILE A 105 3.09 -1.95 -11.88
CA ILE A 105 4.12 -2.26 -10.88
C ILE A 105 5.48 -2.38 -11.57
N GLN A 106 5.56 -2.95 -12.78
CA GLN A 106 6.81 -2.98 -13.55
C GLN A 106 7.32 -1.56 -13.86
N GLU A 107 6.43 -0.65 -14.29
CA GLU A 107 6.79 0.76 -14.53
C GLU A 107 7.29 1.45 -13.25
N ILE A 108 6.58 1.30 -12.14
CA ILE A 108 6.95 1.84 -10.82
C ILE A 108 8.32 1.30 -10.39
N GLN A 109 8.54 -0.01 -10.50
CA GLN A 109 9.77 -0.68 -10.11
C GLN A 109 10.95 -0.17 -10.93
N GLU A 110 10.81 -0.09 -12.25
CA GLU A 110 11.86 0.39 -13.15
C GLU A 110 12.21 1.87 -12.92
N ALA A 111 11.21 2.70 -12.58
CA ALA A 111 11.45 4.09 -12.24
C ALA A 111 12.25 4.25 -10.95
N ALA A 112 11.90 3.46 -9.93
CA ALA A 112 12.54 3.51 -8.62
C ALA A 112 14.02 3.14 -8.70
N VAL A 113 14.34 1.99 -9.32
CA VAL A 113 15.71 1.46 -9.36
C VAL A 113 16.66 2.31 -10.23
N LYS A 114 16.14 3.10 -11.17
CA LYS A 114 16.93 4.07 -11.93
C LYS A 114 17.44 5.23 -11.08
N ILE A 115 16.78 5.51 -9.96
CA ILE A 115 17.13 6.59 -9.03
C ILE A 115 17.89 6.02 -7.82
N LYS A 116 17.42 4.90 -7.29
CA LYS A 116 18.00 4.23 -6.11
C LYS A 116 18.05 2.73 -6.35
N GLU A 117 19.21 2.21 -6.76
CA GLU A 117 19.39 0.81 -7.18
C GLU A 117 19.05 -0.22 -6.09
N ASP A 118 19.22 0.14 -4.82
CA ASP A 118 19.01 -0.71 -3.65
C ASP A 118 17.61 -0.59 -3.01
N VAL A 119 16.69 0.16 -3.63
CA VAL A 119 15.32 0.33 -3.09
C VAL A 119 14.52 -0.98 -3.14
N ILE A 120 13.83 -1.30 -2.05
CA ILE A 120 12.95 -2.47 -2.01
C ILE A 120 11.59 -2.07 -2.57
N VAL A 121 11.13 -2.73 -3.61
CA VAL A 121 9.77 -2.53 -4.16
C VAL A 121 8.84 -3.67 -3.74
N LEU A 122 7.67 -3.35 -3.20
CA LEU A 122 6.59 -4.28 -2.84
C LEU A 122 5.31 -3.93 -3.62
N CYS A 123 4.41 -4.89 -3.79
CA CYS A 123 3.07 -4.65 -4.36
C CYS A 123 1.97 -4.66 -3.28
N HIS A 124 0.88 -3.92 -3.53
CA HIS A 124 -0.27 -3.82 -2.63
C HIS A 124 -1.57 -3.45 -3.35
N GLY A 125 -2.71 -3.92 -2.83
CA GLY A 125 -4.03 -3.39 -3.18
C GLY A 125 -4.62 -3.88 -4.50
N GLY A 126 -5.74 -3.27 -4.89
CA GLY A 126 -6.51 -3.65 -6.06
C GLY A 126 -6.93 -5.14 -6.02
N PRO A 127 -6.72 -5.90 -7.10
CA PRO A 127 -7.06 -7.32 -7.15
C PRO A 127 -6.04 -8.22 -6.41
N ILE A 128 -4.96 -7.67 -5.82
CA ILE A 128 -3.92 -8.46 -5.14
C ILE A 128 -4.35 -8.72 -3.68
N ALA A 129 -5.23 -9.70 -3.47
CA ALA A 129 -5.91 -9.90 -2.20
C ALA A 129 -5.58 -11.22 -1.49
N ALA A 130 -5.07 -12.21 -2.21
CA ALA A 130 -4.72 -13.52 -1.68
C ALA A 130 -3.28 -13.91 -2.07
N PRO A 131 -2.69 -14.95 -1.44
CA PRO A 131 -1.36 -15.43 -1.79
C PRO A 131 -1.18 -15.78 -3.27
N ASP A 132 -2.21 -16.35 -3.92
CA ASP A 132 -2.16 -16.69 -5.35
C ASP A 132 -2.10 -15.45 -6.25
N ASP A 133 -2.77 -14.36 -5.87
CA ASP A 133 -2.71 -13.08 -6.59
C ASP A 133 -1.32 -12.42 -6.44
N ALA A 134 -0.78 -12.43 -5.21
CA ALA A 134 0.56 -11.93 -4.95
C ALA A 134 1.59 -12.75 -5.75
N LYS A 135 1.47 -14.08 -5.74
CA LYS A 135 2.30 -14.97 -6.56
C LYS A 135 2.20 -14.65 -8.04
N TYR A 136 0.98 -14.42 -8.56
CA TYR A 136 0.78 -14.04 -9.96
C TYR A 136 1.63 -12.83 -10.35
N VAL A 137 1.64 -11.80 -9.51
CA VAL A 137 2.42 -10.57 -9.71
C VAL A 137 3.92 -10.83 -9.57
N LEU A 138 4.36 -11.50 -8.51
CA LEU A 138 5.78 -11.79 -8.24
C LEU A 138 6.44 -12.62 -9.35
N GLU A 139 5.70 -13.51 -9.99
CA GLU A 139 6.21 -14.30 -11.13
C GLU A 139 6.36 -13.50 -12.43
N ARG A 140 5.70 -12.34 -12.55
CA ARG A 140 5.58 -11.58 -13.80
C ARG A 140 6.26 -10.22 -13.78
N VAL A 141 6.44 -9.64 -12.60
CA VAL A 141 7.15 -8.38 -12.41
C VAL A 141 8.58 -8.67 -11.99
N LYS A 142 9.56 -8.15 -12.73
CA LYS A 142 10.98 -8.32 -12.40
C LYS A 142 11.39 -7.29 -11.36
N GLY A 143 12.15 -7.72 -10.35
CA GLY A 143 12.72 -6.82 -9.34
C GLY A 143 11.73 -6.29 -8.30
N VAL A 144 10.50 -6.84 -8.25
CA VAL A 144 9.63 -6.70 -7.07
C VAL A 144 10.04 -7.75 -6.03
N HIS A 145 10.01 -7.37 -4.75
CA HIS A 145 10.62 -8.16 -3.67
C HIS A 145 9.59 -8.79 -2.73
N GLY A 146 8.31 -8.44 -2.86
CA GLY A 146 7.28 -8.98 -1.99
C GLY A 146 5.95 -8.24 -2.08
N PHE A 147 5.13 -8.45 -1.05
CA PHE A 147 3.76 -7.96 -0.96
C PHE A 147 3.53 -7.31 0.41
N TYR A 148 2.84 -6.17 0.44
CA TYR A 148 2.41 -5.50 1.66
C TYR A 148 0.93 -5.81 1.90
N GLY A 149 0.61 -6.56 2.97
CA GLY A 149 -0.75 -6.97 3.30
C GLY A 149 -1.36 -6.14 4.44
N ALA A 150 -2.60 -5.70 4.26
CA ALA A 150 -3.41 -5.11 5.33
C ALA A 150 -4.72 -5.92 5.48
N SER A 151 -5.76 -5.57 4.70
CA SER A 151 -7.03 -6.30 4.70
C SER A 151 -6.89 -7.80 4.41
N SER A 152 -5.95 -8.19 3.55
CA SER A 152 -5.65 -9.59 3.23
C SER A 152 -5.03 -10.37 4.39
N MET A 153 -4.39 -9.67 5.33
CA MET A 153 -3.70 -10.28 6.46
C MET A 153 -4.58 -10.38 7.71
N GLU A 154 -5.43 -9.38 7.95
CA GLU A 154 -6.25 -9.32 9.17
C GLU A 154 -7.74 -9.47 8.90
N ARG A 155 -8.32 -8.76 7.92
CA ARG A 155 -9.77 -8.66 7.77
C ARG A 155 -10.37 -9.93 7.16
N LEU A 156 -9.90 -10.30 5.97
CA LEU A 156 -10.49 -11.42 5.21
C LEU A 156 -10.38 -12.75 5.96
N PRO A 157 -9.21 -13.13 6.54
CA PRO A 157 -9.09 -14.39 7.27
C PRO A 157 -9.99 -14.42 8.53
N VAL A 158 -10.09 -13.30 9.24
CA VAL A 158 -10.89 -13.21 10.48
C VAL A 158 -12.39 -13.21 10.16
N GLU A 159 -12.83 -12.50 9.11
CA GLU A 159 -14.23 -12.50 8.66
C GLU A 159 -14.71 -13.92 8.35
N GLU A 160 -13.91 -14.71 7.63
CA GLU A 160 -14.24 -16.09 7.31
C GLU A 160 -14.29 -16.97 8.56
N ALA A 161 -13.27 -16.89 9.42
CA ALA A 161 -13.16 -17.69 10.62
C ALA A 161 -14.34 -17.45 11.59
N ILE A 162 -14.64 -16.18 11.88
CA ILE A 162 -15.74 -15.79 12.79
C ILE A 162 -17.10 -16.19 12.19
N THR A 163 -17.28 -15.98 10.89
CA THR A 163 -18.54 -16.35 10.21
C THR A 163 -18.76 -17.86 10.29
N ASN A 164 -17.73 -18.65 10.00
CA ASN A 164 -17.85 -20.10 9.93
C ASN A 164 -18.06 -20.72 11.32
N ILE A 165 -17.33 -20.29 12.35
CA ILE A 165 -17.55 -20.79 13.72
C ILE A 165 -18.95 -20.45 14.23
N THR A 166 -19.45 -19.24 13.93
CA THR A 166 -20.80 -18.82 14.32
C THR A 166 -21.86 -19.69 13.64
N LYS A 167 -21.70 -19.97 12.33
CA LYS A 167 -22.58 -20.90 11.59
C LYS A 167 -22.56 -22.31 12.20
N SER A 168 -21.40 -22.81 12.59
CA SER A 168 -21.26 -24.14 13.22
C SER A 168 -22.04 -24.22 14.53
N PHE A 169 -21.91 -23.23 15.42
CA PHE A 169 -22.71 -23.19 16.67
C PHE A 169 -24.21 -23.06 16.39
N LYS A 170 -24.60 -22.22 15.44
CA LYS A 170 -26.01 -22.04 15.06
C LYS A 170 -26.64 -23.28 14.42
N GLY A 171 -25.84 -24.16 13.83
CA GLY A 171 -26.28 -25.41 13.22
C GLY A 171 -26.55 -26.55 14.20
N LEU A 172 -26.16 -26.41 15.48
CA LEU A 172 -26.41 -27.44 16.49
C LEU A 172 -27.91 -27.58 16.76
N LYS A 173 -28.40 -28.82 16.78
CA LYS A 173 -29.76 -29.15 17.19
C LYS A 173 -29.74 -29.73 18.60
N PRO A 174 -30.51 -29.18 19.56
CA PRO A 174 -30.64 -29.82 20.86
C PRO A 174 -31.32 -31.18 20.70
N SER A 175 -30.92 -32.16 21.50
CA SER A 175 -31.60 -33.44 21.59
C SER A 175 -32.99 -33.21 22.19
N SER A 176 -34.04 -33.51 21.43
CA SER A 176 -35.41 -33.67 21.92
C SER A 176 -35.62 -35.06 22.48
#